data_AF-A0A0N8VZZ1-F1
#
_entry.id   AF-A0A0N8VZZ1-F1
#
_cell.length_a   1.000
_cell.length_b   1.000
_cell.length_c   1.000
_cell.angle_alpha   90.00
_cell.angle_beta   90.00
_cell.angle_gamma   90.00
#
_symmetry.space_group_name_H-M   'P 1'
#
loop_
_entity.id
_entity.type
_entity.pdbx_description
1 polymer ?
#
loop_
_entity_poly.entity_id
_entity_poly.type
_entity_poly.pdbx_seq_one_letter_code
_entity_poly.pdbx_strand_id
1 'polypeptide(L)'
;MIVMEYGSLIFAERNSGEKYALPISPLSDKDWDTAIRGVNKYEECAFRYLGEKVNRGLWLGDEYLAYGAQGLLENGNWYGGVRKWKQIPSGWMKASLSDRGDETLDTQGSSFDVVWKDNMRSCVVDSFWRTPHWRSELRHIVFRGEIPDSVNTFQVSMYGDIVEGNPEKDGFHWSDIIRDSKKIWGKDYISSGSGFIFYHRNDPLQWYLTDTELDTDLAWGLGLDIEDYVELLFQTAIS
;
A
#
# COMPACT_ATOMS: atom_id res chain seq x y z
N MET A 1 1.32 20.20 -8.79
CA MET A 1 1.81 19.50 -7.59
C MET A 1 3.01 20.25 -7.02
N ILE A 2 2.99 20.59 -5.73
CA ILE A 2 4.16 21.14 -5.03
C ILE A 2 4.92 19.94 -4.46
N VAL A 3 6.09 19.65 -5.00
CA VAL A 3 7.06 18.79 -4.31
C VAL A 3 7.63 19.67 -3.21
N MET A 4 7.16 19.45 -1.98
CA MET A 4 7.53 20.31 -0.86
C MET A 4 8.94 19.93 -0.38
N GLU A 5 9.86 20.88 -0.31
CA GLU A 5 11.11 20.68 0.40
C GLU A 5 10.80 20.53 1.91
N TYR A 6 10.93 19.31 2.43
CA TYR A 6 11.30 19.01 3.81
C TYR A 6 10.43 19.56 4.98
N GLY A 7 9.13 19.70 4.79
CA GLY A 7 8.21 20.26 5.81
C GLY A 7 7.50 19.23 6.69
N SER A 8 7.01 18.11 6.15
CA SER A 8 6.41 17.03 6.95
C SER A 8 7.44 16.02 7.48
N LEU A 9 8.72 16.27 7.19
CA LEU A 9 9.85 15.40 7.54
C LEU A 9 9.97 15.16 9.04
N ILE A 10 9.70 16.20 9.84
CA ILE A 10 9.95 16.19 11.28
C ILE A 10 9.24 15.03 12.00
N PHE A 11 8.02 14.66 11.58
CA PHE A 11 7.27 13.57 12.23
C PHE A 11 7.70 12.19 11.78
N ALA A 12 8.02 12.01 10.50
CA ALA A 12 8.50 10.72 10.01
C ALA A 12 9.97 10.46 10.34
N GLU A 13 10.81 11.52 10.39
CA GLU A 13 12.19 11.49 10.89
C GLU A 13 12.27 11.17 12.39
N ARG A 14 11.24 11.53 13.16
CA ARG A 14 11.16 11.09 14.56
C ARG A 14 11.12 9.56 14.67
N ASN A 15 10.55 8.90 13.66
CA ASN A 15 10.51 7.45 13.52
C ASN A 15 11.60 6.93 12.56
N SER A 16 12.59 7.77 12.20
CA SER A 16 13.74 7.36 11.39
C SER A 16 14.88 6.81 12.24
N GLY A 17 15.68 5.92 11.65
CA GLY A 17 16.73 5.20 12.38
C GLY A 17 16.19 4.06 13.25
N GLU A 18 14.93 3.67 13.05
CA GLU A 18 14.39 2.42 13.54
C GLU A 18 15.26 1.25 13.07
N LYS A 19 15.55 0.29 13.96
CA LYS A 19 16.56 -0.77 13.75
C LYS A 19 16.41 -1.55 12.44
N TYR A 20 15.19 -1.57 11.91
CA TYR A 20 14.78 -2.40 10.78
C TYR A 20 14.30 -1.59 9.57
N ALA A 21 14.20 -0.26 9.67
CA ALA A 21 13.92 0.57 8.52
C ALA A 21 15.13 0.55 7.55
N LEU A 22 14.84 0.71 6.27
CA LEU A 22 15.82 0.76 5.20
C LEU A 22 15.70 2.07 4.44
N PRO A 23 16.81 2.64 3.96
CA PRO A 23 16.77 3.83 3.13
C PRO A 23 16.04 3.52 1.82
N ILE A 24 15.18 4.45 1.41
CA ILE A 24 14.49 4.44 0.12
C ILE A 24 14.89 5.64 -0.75
N SER A 25 15.56 6.64 -0.17
CA SER A 25 16.10 7.78 -0.89
C SER A 25 17.52 7.48 -1.42
N PRO A 26 17.84 7.87 -2.67
CA PRO A 26 16.89 8.38 -3.67
C PRO A 26 15.97 7.25 -4.17
N LEU A 27 14.69 7.58 -4.41
CA LEU A 27 13.79 6.67 -5.14
C LEU A 27 14.25 6.54 -6.58
N SER A 28 13.91 5.40 -7.21
CA SER A 28 14.11 5.26 -8.65
C SER A 28 13.19 6.22 -9.41
N ASP A 29 13.61 6.66 -10.61
CA ASP A 29 12.78 7.54 -11.46
C ASP A 29 11.39 6.94 -11.70
N LYS A 30 11.32 5.61 -11.83
CA LYS A 30 10.06 4.88 -12.01
C LYS A 30 9.17 4.97 -10.77
N ASP A 31 9.71 4.73 -9.58
CA ASP A 31 8.91 4.77 -8.34
C ASP A 31 8.45 6.19 -8.03
N TRP A 32 9.31 7.18 -8.30
CA TRP A 32 8.96 8.60 -8.17
C TRP A 32 7.85 9.00 -9.14
N ASP A 33 7.93 8.59 -10.41
CA ASP A 33 6.90 8.84 -11.41
C ASP A 33 5.56 8.19 -11.02
N THR A 34 5.57 6.92 -10.59
CA THR A 34 4.38 6.23 -10.04
C THR A 34 3.77 7.00 -8.88
N ALA A 35 4.59 7.50 -7.95
CA ALA A 35 4.12 8.26 -6.80
C ALA A 35 3.36 9.53 -7.21
N ILE A 36 3.97 10.31 -8.10
CA ILE A 36 3.43 11.56 -8.60
C ILE A 36 2.13 11.34 -9.36
N ARG A 37 2.10 10.37 -10.27
CA ARG A 37 0.92 10.04 -11.07
C ARG A 37 -0.23 9.56 -10.20
N GLY A 38 0.03 8.70 -9.22
CA GLY A 38 -0.99 8.27 -8.26
C GLY A 38 -1.60 9.44 -7.47
N VAL A 39 -0.78 10.35 -6.95
CA VAL A 39 -1.25 11.53 -6.22
C VAL A 39 -2.06 12.46 -7.11
N ASN A 40 -1.53 12.80 -8.28
CA ASN A 40 -2.22 13.69 -9.23
C ASN A 40 -3.57 13.12 -9.63
N LYS A 41 -3.63 11.82 -9.91
CA LYS A 41 -4.86 11.15 -10.28
C LYS A 41 -5.87 11.12 -9.13
N TYR A 42 -5.41 10.85 -7.91
CA TYR A 42 -6.25 10.92 -6.72
C TYR A 42 -6.84 12.32 -6.52
N GLU A 43 -6.03 13.37 -6.60
CA GLU A 43 -6.48 14.76 -6.45
C GLU A 43 -7.47 15.17 -7.56
N GLU A 44 -7.22 14.75 -8.80
CA GLU A 44 -8.12 14.93 -9.93
C GLU A 44 -9.47 14.23 -9.71
N CYS A 45 -9.45 12.95 -9.31
CA CYS A 45 -10.65 12.17 -9.03
C CYS A 45 -11.44 12.76 -7.85
N ALA A 46 -10.78 13.13 -6.75
CA ALA A 46 -11.43 13.76 -5.61
C ALA A 46 -12.18 15.04 -6.01
N PHE A 47 -11.55 15.88 -6.85
CA PHE A 47 -12.22 17.06 -7.38
C PHE A 47 -13.38 16.73 -8.30
N ARG A 48 -13.18 15.81 -9.25
CA ARG A 48 -14.20 15.46 -10.26
C ARG A 48 -15.42 14.78 -9.66
N TYR A 49 -15.22 13.87 -8.72
CA TYR A 49 -16.28 13.01 -8.18
C TYR A 49 -16.89 13.57 -6.90
N LEU A 50 -16.13 14.27 -6.07
CA LEU A 50 -16.58 14.78 -4.77
C LEU A 50 -16.62 16.31 -4.69
N GLY A 51 -16.08 17.02 -5.68
CA GLY A 51 -15.94 18.48 -5.63
C GLY A 51 -14.88 18.97 -4.65
N GLU A 52 -14.07 18.07 -4.09
CA GLU A 52 -13.08 18.38 -3.07
C GLU A 52 -11.77 18.84 -3.69
N LYS A 53 -11.28 20.02 -3.30
CA LYS A 53 -9.93 20.48 -3.66
C LYS A 53 -8.93 19.93 -2.65
N VAL A 54 -8.28 18.84 -3.02
CA VAL A 54 -7.21 18.22 -2.22
C VAL A 54 -5.85 18.67 -2.74
N ASN A 55 -4.95 19.02 -1.83
CA ASN A 55 -3.54 19.32 -2.12
C ASN A 55 -2.73 19.09 -0.84
N ARG A 56 -2.40 17.84 -0.55
CA ARG A 56 -1.76 17.47 0.72
C ARG A 56 -0.23 17.56 0.67
N GLY A 57 0.35 17.47 -0.52
CA GLY A 57 1.79 17.46 -0.74
C GLY A 57 2.41 16.07 -0.61
N LEU A 58 3.42 15.81 -1.47
CA LEU A 58 4.21 14.59 -1.49
C LEU A 58 5.61 14.89 -0.96
N TRP A 59 6.12 14.03 -0.08
CA TRP A 59 7.33 14.26 0.70
C TRP A 59 8.22 13.03 0.67
N LEU A 60 9.50 13.19 0.32
CA LEU A 60 10.51 12.14 0.34
C LEU A 60 11.50 12.42 1.47
N GLY A 61 11.57 11.51 2.44
CA GLY A 61 12.67 11.42 3.39
C GLY A 61 13.58 10.25 3.09
N ASP A 62 14.58 10.03 3.95
CA ASP A 62 15.61 9.03 3.70
C ASP A 62 15.04 7.60 3.69
N GLU A 63 14.06 7.31 4.54
CA GLU A 63 13.50 5.97 4.77
C GLU A 63 12.00 5.85 4.44
N TYR A 64 11.37 6.94 4.00
CA TYR A 64 9.93 6.96 3.77
C TYR A 64 9.53 7.96 2.67
N LEU A 65 8.43 7.65 2.01
CA LEU A 65 7.73 8.56 1.09
C LEU A 65 6.30 8.71 1.60
N ALA A 66 5.84 9.94 1.81
CA ALA A 66 4.53 10.22 2.37
C ALA A 66 3.73 11.20 1.53
N TYR A 67 2.42 10.99 1.47
CA TYR A 67 1.44 11.92 0.94
C TYR A 67 0.51 12.37 2.08
N GLY A 68 0.54 13.66 2.41
CA GLY A 68 -0.16 14.15 3.60
C GLY A 68 0.19 15.59 3.98
N ALA A 69 -0.76 16.32 4.57
CA ALA A 69 -0.56 17.70 5.00
C ALA A 69 0.11 17.75 6.38
N GLN A 70 0.85 18.83 6.68
CA GLN A 70 1.39 19.06 8.03
C GLN A 70 0.25 19.15 9.07
N GLY A 71 0.19 18.19 9.99
CA GLY A 71 -0.69 18.26 11.16
C GLY A 71 -0.94 16.89 11.80
N LEU A 72 -0.93 16.85 13.14
CA LEU A 72 -1.55 15.75 13.90
C LEU A 72 -3.06 15.98 13.81
N LEU A 73 -3.81 15.09 13.16
CA LEU A 73 -5.27 15.18 13.21
C LEU A 73 -5.95 13.85 13.56
N GLU A 74 -6.79 14.02 14.56
CA GLU A 74 -7.73 13.11 15.19
C GLU A 74 -8.68 12.51 14.12
N ASN A 75 -8.51 11.23 13.81
CA ASN A 75 -9.27 10.41 12.85
C ASN A 75 -8.96 10.57 11.35
N GLY A 76 -8.16 9.62 10.84
CA GLY A 76 -8.00 9.27 9.42
C GLY A 76 -6.53 9.14 9.02
N ASN A 77 -6.24 8.47 7.90
CA ASN A 77 -4.90 8.27 7.36
C ASN A 77 -4.40 9.53 6.64
N TRP A 78 -4.47 10.70 7.29
CA TRP A 78 -4.11 12.00 6.69
C TRP A 78 -2.60 12.16 6.45
N TYR A 79 -1.81 11.26 7.04
CA TYR A 79 -0.41 11.04 6.74
C TYR A 79 -0.18 9.56 6.45
N GLY A 80 -0.20 9.20 5.16
CA GLY A 80 -0.01 7.85 4.65
C GLY A 80 1.11 7.79 3.62
N GLY A 81 1.87 6.71 3.63
CA GLY A 81 3.07 6.58 2.82
C GLY A 81 3.56 5.16 2.71
N VAL A 82 4.81 5.04 2.27
CA VAL A 82 5.49 3.76 2.12
C VAL A 82 6.84 3.78 2.81
N ARG A 83 7.20 2.62 3.34
CA ARG A 83 8.50 2.33 3.92
C ARG A 83 9.04 1.03 3.38
N LYS A 84 10.35 0.89 3.53
CA LYS A 84 11.03 -0.38 3.31
C LYS A 84 11.62 -0.87 4.63
N TRP A 85 11.31 -2.11 4.98
CA TRP A 85 11.68 -2.73 6.23
C TRP A 85 12.54 -3.97 5.96
N LYS A 86 13.37 -4.37 6.92
CA LYS A 86 14.13 -5.64 6.90
C LYS A 86 13.21 -6.85 7.16
N GLN A 87 12.17 -6.98 6.35
CA GLN A 87 11.18 -8.06 6.43
C GLN A 87 11.13 -8.82 5.10
N ILE A 88 10.93 -10.14 5.19
CA ILE A 88 10.82 -10.98 4.01
C ILE A 88 9.37 -11.15 3.59
N PRO A 89 9.11 -11.34 2.29
CA PRO A 89 10.13 -11.39 1.23
C PRO A 89 10.58 -10.03 0.68
N SER A 90 9.72 -9.02 0.62
CA SER A 90 10.03 -7.75 -0.06
C SER A 90 10.34 -6.61 0.91
N GLY A 91 9.67 -6.59 2.06
CA GLY A 91 9.79 -5.54 3.07
C GLY A 91 9.18 -4.21 2.69
N TRP A 92 8.58 -4.07 1.51
CA TRP A 92 7.79 -2.87 1.17
C TRP A 92 6.49 -2.92 1.94
N MET A 93 6.23 -1.88 2.73
CA MET A 93 5.09 -1.81 3.64
C MET A 93 4.48 -0.43 3.58
N LYS A 94 3.16 -0.37 3.68
CA LYS A 94 2.46 0.90 3.84
C LYS A 94 2.67 1.35 5.28
N ALA A 95 2.94 2.63 5.44
CA ALA A 95 3.15 3.26 6.72
C ALA A 95 2.16 4.41 6.88
N SER A 96 1.55 4.53 8.06
CA SER A 96 0.73 5.67 8.41
C SER A 96 1.11 6.20 9.78
N LEU A 97 0.93 7.50 10.00
CA LEU A 97 1.07 8.09 11.32
C LEU A 97 -0.29 8.21 11.99
N SER A 98 -0.38 7.70 13.21
CA SER A 98 -1.55 7.85 14.07
C SER A 98 -1.63 9.24 14.73
N ASP A 99 -2.72 9.49 15.43
CA ASP A 99 -3.04 10.74 16.15
C ASP A 99 -1.98 11.15 17.19
N ARG A 100 -1.06 10.27 17.57
CA ARG A 100 0.04 10.52 18.52
C ARG A 100 1.41 10.66 17.88
N GLY A 101 1.48 10.58 16.55
CA GLY A 101 2.74 10.52 15.81
C GLY A 101 3.44 9.16 15.88
N ASP A 102 2.75 8.14 16.43
CA ASP A 102 3.21 6.76 16.40
C ASP A 102 2.95 6.19 15.02
N GLU A 103 3.94 5.50 14.47
CA GLU A 103 3.86 4.85 13.19
C GLU A 103 3.13 3.51 13.29
N THR A 104 2.18 3.30 12.37
CA THR A 104 1.59 1.99 12.11
C THR A 104 2.10 1.48 10.78
N LEU A 105 2.50 0.21 10.76
CA LEU A 105 2.85 -0.50 9.53
C LEU A 105 1.73 -1.46 9.18
N ASP A 106 1.34 -1.44 7.92
CA ASP A 106 0.42 -2.41 7.34
C ASP A 106 1.17 -3.63 6.81
N THR A 107 0.42 -4.54 6.21
CA THR A 107 0.93 -5.72 5.51
C THR A 107 1.81 -5.37 4.29
N GLN A 108 2.65 -6.33 3.88
CA GLN A 108 3.70 -6.10 2.90
C GLN A 108 3.23 -6.36 1.45
N GLY A 109 3.76 -5.58 0.51
CA GLY A 109 3.61 -5.79 -0.93
C GLY A 109 4.93 -6.12 -1.60
N SER A 110 4.89 -6.73 -2.78
CA SER A 110 6.10 -7.18 -3.49
C SER A 110 7.04 -6.05 -3.92
N SER A 111 6.48 -4.85 -4.10
CA SER A 111 7.15 -3.71 -4.72
C SER A 111 6.58 -2.39 -4.20
N PHE A 112 7.33 -1.32 -4.43
CA PHE A 112 6.87 0.04 -4.16
C PHE A 112 5.50 0.32 -4.79
N ASP A 113 5.32 -0.05 -6.07
CA ASP A 113 4.08 0.18 -6.83
C ASP A 113 2.85 -0.41 -6.13
N VAL A 114 2.92 -1.69 -5.73
CA VAL A 114 1.80 -2.38 -5.08
C VAL A 114 1.45 -1.72 -3.75
N VAL A 115 2.45 -1.33 -2.96
CA VAL A 115 2.21 -0.69 -1.66
C VAL A 115 1.74 0.76 -1.84
N TRP A 116 2.22 1.46 -2.87
CA TRP A 116 1.73 2.80 -3.18
C TRP A 116 0.26 2.77 -3.62
N LYS A 117 -0.16 1.73 -4.35
CA LYS A 117 -1.58 1.47 -4.64
C LYS A 117 -2.39 1.32 -3.36
N ASP A 118 -1.94 0.57 -2.37
CA ASP A 118 -2.63 0.48 -1.06
C ASP A 118 -2.72 1.85 -0.36
N ASN A 119 -1.65 2.65 -0.42
CA ASN A 119 -1.68 4.00 0.12
C ASN A 119 -2.73 4.88 -0.58
N MET A 120 -2.81 4.81 -1.92
CA MET A 120 -3.82 5.53 -2.69
C MET A 120 -5.23 5.02 -2.41
N ARG A 121 -5.41 3.70 -2.30
CA ARG A 121 -6.66 3.07 -1.90
C ARG A 121 -7.17 3.63 -0.58
N SER A 122 -6.30 3.74 0.42
CA SER A 122 -6.63 4.33 1.71
C SER A 122 -7.06 5.80 1.59
N CYS A 123 -6.39 6.57 0.73
CA CYS A 123 -6.79 7.96 0.45
C CYS A 123 -8.18 8.04 -0.18
N VAL A 124 -8.52 7.14 -1.11
CA VAL A 124 -9.85 7.06 -1.72
C VAL A 124 -10.89 6.72 -0.65
N VAL A 125 -10.69 5.63 0.09
CA VAL A 125 -11.59 5.18 1.17
C VAL A 125 -11.85 6.29 2.19
N ASP A 126 -10.82 7.01 2.62
CA ASP A 126 -10.95 8.11 3.57
C ASP A 126 -11.73 9.31 3.03
N SER A 127 -11.63 9.58 1.73
CA SER A 127 -12.39 10.66 1.08
C SER A 127 -13.88 10.31 1.09
N PHE A 128 -14.22 9.07 0.79
CA PHE A 128 -15.59 8.60 0.82
C PHE A 128 -16.17 8.47 2.23
N TRP A 129 -15.36 8.08 3.22
CA TRP A 129 -15.76 8.01 4.64
C TRP A 129 -16.41 9.30 5.18
N ARG A 130 -16.03 10.45 4.62
CA ARG A 130 -16.56 11.76 5.01
C ARG A 130 -17.90 12.10 4.35
N THR A 131 -18.29 11.38 3.31
CA THR A 131 -19.55 11.62 2.60
C THR A 131 -20.74 11.01 3.35
N PRO A 132 -21.89 11.71 3.43
CA PRO A 132 -23.07 11.20 4.12
C PRO A 132 -23.59 9.85 3.58
N HIS A 133 -23.49 9.64 2.26
CA HIS A 133 -23.91 8.41 1.59
C HIS A 133 -23.12 7.17 2.05
N TRP A 134 -21.84 7.35 2.37
CA TRP A 134 -20.95 6.27 2.81
C TRP A 134 -21.17 5.85 4.27
N ARG A 135 -21.63 6.78 5.11
CA ARG A 135 -21.78 6.56 6.57
C ARG A 135 -22.98 5.67 6.92
N SER A 136 -23.92 5.45 5.99
CA SER A 136 -25.17 4.70 6.24
C SER A 136 -25.12 3.23 5.81
N GLU A 137 -24.12 2.45 6.25
CA GLU A 137 -24.04 0.97 6.14
C GLU A 137 -23.26 0.37 4.95
N LEU A 138 -22.72 1.16 4.01
CA LEU A 138 -22.12 0.63 2.76
C LEU A 138 -20.60 0.39 2.77
N ARG A 139 -19.86 0.82 3.81
CA ARG A 139 -18.37 0.81 3.85
C ARG A 139 -17.73 -0.52 3.41
N HIS A 140 -18.29 -1.63 3.86
CA HIS A 140 -17.74 -2.97 3.65
C HIS A 140 -18.34 -3.68 2.43
N ILE A 141 -19.26 -3.03 1.70
CA ILE A 141 -19.96 -3.60 0.54
C ILE A 141 -19.34 -3.08 -0.75
N VAL A 142 -19.01 -1.78 -0.79
CA VAL A 142 -18.58 -1.11 -2.02
C VAL A 142 -17.30 -1.69 -2.61
N PHE A 143 -16.35 -2.05 -1.75
CA PHE A 143 -15.06 -2.64 -2.16
C PHE A 143 -14.96 -4.13 -1.82
N ARG A 144 -16.10 -4.82 -1.66
CA ARG A 144 -16.11 -6.14 -1.02
C ARG A 144 -15.76 -7.28 -1.96
N GLY A 145 -14.82 -8.11 -1.52
CA GLY A 145 -14.86 -9.58 -1.60
C GLY A 145 -14.84 -10.22 -2.99
N GLU A 146 -14.72 -9.43 -4.06
CA GLU A 146 -14.55 -9.94 -5.40
C GLU A 146 -13.08 -9.95 -5.77
N ILE A 147 -12.62 -11.12 -6.23
CA ILE A 147 -11.27 -11.32 -6.73
C ILE A 147 -11.35 -11.31 -8.26
N PRO A 148 -10.61 -10.43 -8.96
CA PRO A 148 -10.59 -10.41 -10.41
C PRO A 148 -10.14 -11.75 -10.99
N ASP A 149 -10.65 -12.13 -12.16
CA ASP A 149 -10.21 -13.33 -12.89
C ASP A 149 -8.71 -13.30 -13.24
N SER A 150 -8.05 -12.14 -13.19
CA SER A 150 -6.61 -12.01 -13.39
C SER A 150 -5.78 -12.27 -12.13
N VAL A 151 -6.42 -12.49 -10.98
CA VAL A 151 -5.74 -12.64 -9.68
C VAL A 151 -5.99 -14.03 -9.09
N ASN A 152 -4.96 -14.60 -8.49
CA ASN A 152 -5.05 -15.81 -7.67
C ASN A 152 -4.67 -15.50 -6.23
N THR A 153 -5.02 -16.41 -5.33
CA THR A 153 -4.73 -16.29 -3.89
C THR A 153 -4.30 -17.62 -3.28
N PHE A 154 -3.48 -17.56 -2.24
CA PHE A 154 -3.11 -18.69 -1.38
C PHE A 154 -2.79 -18.19 0.03
N GLN A 155 -2.82 -19.08 1.01
CA GLN A 155 -2.59 -18.73 2.41
C GLN A 155 -1.19 -19.11 2.88
N VAL A 156 -0.58 -18.25 3.69
CA VAL A 156 0.73 -18.46 4.31
C VAL A 156 0.68 -18.39 5.84
N SER A 157 1.51 -19.20 6.48
CA SER A 157 1.71 -19.22 7.93
C SER A 157 2.59 -18.05 8.37
N MET A 158 2.71 -17.85 9.69
CA MET A 158 3.63 -16.87 10.26
C MET A 158 5.10 -17.10 9.87
N TYR A 159 5.48 -18.29 9.40
CA TYR A 159 6.85 -18.62 8.97
C TYR A 159 7.03 -18.52 7.45
N GLY A 160 5.97 -18.17 6.72
CA GLY A 160 5.95 -18.09 5.27
C GLY A 160 5.71 -19.44 4.58
N ASP A 161 5.32 -20.48 5.32
CA ASP A 161 4.95 -21.77 4.72
C ASP A 161 3.54 -21.69 4.13
N ILE A 162 3.30 -22.32 2.99
CA ILE A 162 1.97 -22.38 2.38
C ILE A 162 1.08 -23.29 3.24
N VAL A 163 -0.02 -22.74 3.73
CA VAL A 163 -1.01 -23.46 4.56
C VAL A 163 -2.15 -23.98 3.69
N GLU A 164 -2.59 -23.18 2.73
CA GLU A 164 -3.67 -23.49 1.81
C GLU A 164 -3.36 -22.94 0.41
N GLY A 165 -3.79 -23.66 -0.63
CA GLY A 165 -3.54 -23.31 -2.03
C GLY A 165 -2.30 -24.01 -2.61
N ASN A 166 -2.11 -23.86 -3.92
CA ASN A 166 -0.92 -24.37 -4.61
C ASN A 166 -0.52 -23.39 -5.73
N PRO A 167 0.16 -22.28 -5.39
CA PRO A 167 0.57 -21.26 -6.35
C PRO A 167 1.54 -21.78 -7.42
N GLU A 168 2.22 -22.91 -7.17
CA GLU A 168 3.14 -23.50 -8.16
C GLU A 168 2.40 -24.03 -9.40
N LYS A 169 1.11 -24.37 -9.29
CA LYS A 169 0.27 -24.71 -10.45
C LYS A 169 0.14 -23.56 -11.44
N ASP A 170 0.24 -22.34 -10.93
CA ASP A 170 0.16 -21.10 -11.70
C ASP A 170 1.56 -20.52 -12.00
N GLY A 171 2.63 -21.29 -11.73
CA GLY A 171 4.01 -20.87 -11.95
C GLY A 171 4.55 -19.90 -10.89
N PHE A 172 3.85 -19.70 -9.77
CA PHE A 172 4.31 -18.84 -8.68
C PHE A 172 5.03 -19.64 -7.59
N HIS A 173 6.35 -19.49 -7.52
CA HIS A 173 7.21 -20.20 -6.59
C HIS A 173 7.49 -19.38 -5.32
N TRP A 174 6.50 -19.32 -4.42
CA TRP A 174 6.63 -18.57 -3.15
C TRP A 174 7.84 -19.01 -2.30
N SER A 175 8.14 -20.31 -2.28
CA SER A 175 9.29 -20.88 -1.58
C SER A 175 10.62 -20.33 -2.09
N ASP A 176 10.74 -20.10 -3.40
CA ASP A 176 11.92 -19.49 -4.02
C ASP A 176 12.07 -18.03 -3.60
N ILE A 177 10.97 -17.27 -3.60
CA ILE A 177 10.93 -15.87 -3.15
C ILE A 177 11.38 -15.76 -1.69
N ILE A 178 10.85 -16.60 -0.80
CA ILE A 178 11.26 -16.65 0.61
C ILE A 178 12.75 -17.00 0.75
N ARG A 179 13.22 -18.02 0.01
CA ARG A 179 14.61 -18.46 0.06
C ARG A 179 15.56 -17.36 -0.40
N ASP A 180 15.26 -16.71 -1.51
CA ASP A 180 16.14 -15.68 -2.08
C ASP A 180 16.15 -14.42 -1.23
N SER A 181 15.01 -14.06 -0.64
CA SER A 181 14.93 -13.01 0.37
C SER A 181 15.77 -13.34 1.61
N LYS A 182 15.70 -14.58 2.12
CA LYS A 182 16.54 -15.03 3.25
C LYS A 182 18.05 -14.94 2.94
N LYS A 183 18.47 -15.18 1.68
CA LYS A 183 19.88 -15.00 1.27
C LYS A 183 20.30 -13.53 1.33
N ILE A 184 19.39 -12.61 1.01
CA ILE A 184 19.66 -11.16 1.04
C ILE A 184 19.74 -10.65 2.49
N TRP A 185 18.77 -11.03 3.33
CA TRP A 185 18.61 -10.45 4.68
C TRP A 185 19.33 -11.22 5.80
N GLY A 186 19.69 -12.48 5.57
CA GLY A 186 20.49 -13.28 6.50
C GLY A 186 19.88 -13.42 7.90
N LYS A 187 20.66 -13.07 8.94
CA LYS A 187 20.29 -13.23 10.35
C LYS A 187 19.45 -12.08 10.92
N ASP A 188 19.33 -10.97 10.21
CA ASP A 188 18.51 -9.81 10.62
C ASP A 188 17.02 -9.97 10.24
N TYR A 189 16.57 -11.22 10.18
CA TYR A 189 15.28 -11.66 9.67
C TYR A 189 14.12 -11.29 10.60
N ILE A 190 13.07 -10.71 10.01
CA ILE A 190 11.74 -10.60 10.60
C ILE A 190 10.79 -11.49 9.79
N SER A 191 9.94 -12.23 10.50
CA SER A 191 8.90 -13.11 9.95
C SER A 191 8.05 -12.42 8.88
N SER A 192 7.56 -13.19 7.90
CA SER A 192 6.68 -12.68 6.85
C SER A 192 5.32 -12.21 7.37
N GLY A 193 4.93 -12.66 8.57
CA GLY A 193 3.53 -12.62 9.02
C GLY A 193 2.72 -13.75 8.38
N SER A 194 1.59 -14.08 9.01
CA SER A 194 0.56 -14.97 8.45
C SER A 194 -0.48 -14.18 7.68
N GLY A 195 -1.10 -14.79 6.69
CA GLY A 195 -2.19 -14.15 5.95
C GLY A 195 -2.42 -14.76 4.57
N PHE A 196 -3.07 -14.00 3.72
CA PHE A 196 -3.41 -14.33 2.35
C PHE A 196 -2.53 -13.55 1.38
N ILE A 197 -1.93 -14.25 0.43
CA ILE A 197 -1.17 -13.65 -0.66
C ILE A 197 -2.06 -13.58 -1.89
N PHE A 198 -2.31 -12.38 -2.39
CA PHE A 198 -2.93 -12.14 -3.68
C PHE A 198 -1.85 -11.83 -4.71
N TYR A 199 -1.92 -12.42 -5.89
CA TYR A 199 -0.93 -12.22 -6.94
C TYR A 199 -1.53 -12.25 -8.35
N HIS A 200 -0.94 -11.47 -9.26
CA HIS A 200 -1.40 -11.41 -10.65
C HIS A 200 -1.01 -12.70 -11.41
N ARG A 201 -1.97 -13.32 -12.11
CA ARG A 201 -1.77 -14.58 -12.85
C ARG A 201 -0.68 -14.51 -13.90
N ASN A 202 -0.57 -13.38 -14.62
CA ASN A 202 0.41 -13.23 -15.70
C ASN A 202 1.70 -12.54 -15.26
N ASP A 203 1.73 -11.96 -14.06
CA ASP A 203 2.93 -11.35 -13.48
C ASP A 203 2.98 -11.65 -11.98
N PRO A 204 3.38 -12.87 -11.60
CA PRO A 204 3.33 -13.30 -10.20
C PRO A 204 4.26 -12.50 -9.28
N LEU A 205 5.15 -11.67 -9.82
CA LEU A 205 5.97 -10.75 -9.03
C LEU A 205 5.16 -9.57 -8.50
N GLN A 206 3.94 -9.33 -8.98
CA GLN A 206 3.00 -8.38 -8.40
C GLN A 206 2.10 -9.10 -7.41
N TRP A 207 2.37 -8.90 -6.12
CA TRP A 207 1.61 -9.53 -5.04
C TRP A 207 1.57 -8.66 -3.80
N TYR A 208 0.57 -8.88 -2.95
CA TYR A 208 0.52 -8.35 -1.60
C TYR A 208 0.05 -9.41 -0.60
N LEU A 209 0.51 -9.29 0.63
CA LEU A 209 0.02 -10.02 1.78
C LEU A 209 -1.09 -9.20 2.43
N THR A 210 -2.13 -9.83 2.94
CA THR A 210 -3.12 -9.23 3.85
C THR A 210 -3.46 -10.23 4.95
N ASP A 211 -3.86 -9.76 6.13
CA ASP A 211 -4.27 -10.61 7.25
C ASP A 211 -5.72 -11.11 7.13
N THR A 212 -6.51 -10.53 6.20
CA THR A 212 -7.92 -10.85 5.98
C THR A 212 -8.19 -11.22 4.52
N GLU A 213 -8.88 -12.34 4.32
CA GLU A 213 -9.32 -12.78 2.97
C GLU A 213 -10.34 -11.83 2.31
N LEU A 214 -10.95 -10.93 3.10
CA LEU A 214 -11.99 -10.02 2.63
C LEU A 214 -11.46 -8.68 2.11
N ASP A 215 -10.16 -8.40 2.27
CA ASP A 215 -9.52 -7.15 1.81
C ASP A 215 -8.98 -7.30 0.37
N THR A 216 -9.90 -7.56 -0.56
CA THR A 216 -9.61 -7.97 -1.95
C THR A 216 -9.60 -6.82 -2.94
N ASP A 217 -9.89 -5.60 -2.55
CA ASP A 217 -9.95 -4.44 -3.46
C ASP A 217 -8.58 -3.97 -3.93
N LEU A 218 -7.52 -4.19 -3.15
CA LEU A 218 -6.16 -4.00 -3.64
C LEU A 218 -5.81 -4.99 -4.77
N ALA A 219 -6.43 -6.18 -4.79
CA ALA A 219 -6.26 -7.14 -5.88
C ALA A 219 -6.71 -6.57 -7.23
N TRP A 220 -7.65 -5.63 -7.26
CA TRP A 220 -8.08 -4.98 -8.49
C TRP A 220 -6.97 -4.15 -9.14
N GLY A 221 -5.99 -3.70 -8.35
CA GLY A 221 -4.84 -2.93 -8.84
C GLY A 221 -3.67 -3.78 -9.36
N LEU A 222 -3.72 -5.10 -9.20
CA LEU A 222 -2.68 -6.00 -9.68
C LEU A 222 -2.75 -6.11 -11.21
N GLY A 223 -1.66 -5.77 -11.90
CA GLY A 223 -1.59 -5.70 -13.36
C GLY A 223 -2.14 -4.41 -13.97
N LEU A 224 -2.68 -3.48 -13.17
CA LEU A 224 -3.13 -2.17 -13.63
C LEU A 224 -2.07 -1.09 -13.43
N ASP A 225 -2.16 -0.04 -14.24
CA ASP A 225 -1.45 1.19 -14.00
C ASP A 225 -2.00 1.92 -12.75
N ILE A 226 -1.18 2.70 -12.05
CA ILE A 226 -1.59 3.42 -10.84
C ILE A 226 -2.77 4.38 -11.10
N GLU A 227 -2.80 5.04 -12.26
CA GLU A 227 -3.87 5.99 -12.56
C GLU A 227 -5.20 5.29 -12.83
N ASP A 228 -5.15 4.18 -13.57
CA ASP A 228 -6.32 3.33 -13.87
C ASP A 228 -6.88 2.71 -12.58
N TYR A 229 -6.01 2.26 -11.68
CA TYR A 229 -6.42 1.74 -10.39
C TYR A 229 -7.14 2.79 -9.53
N VAL A 230 -6.57 3.99 -9.41
CA VAL A 230 -7.18 5.07 -8.64
C VAL A 230 -8.53 5.48 -9.23
N GLU A 231 -8.62 5.59 -10.56
CA GLU A 231 -9.88 5.85 -11.27
C GLU A 231 -10.93 4.80 -10.94
N LEU A 232 -10.58 3.50 -11.05
CA LEU A 232 -11.46 2.38 -10.78
C LEU A 232 -12.04 2.45 -9.36
N LEU A 233 -11.20 2.74 -8.36
CA LEU A 233 -11.65 2.86 -6.98
C LEU A 233 -12.73 3.95 -6.81
N PHE A 234 -12.57 5.11 -7.44
CA PHE A 234 -13.58 6.17 -7.40
C PHE A 234 -14.85 5.80 -8.16
N GLN A 235 -14.73 5.12 -9.30
CA GLN A 235 -15.88 4.68 -10.09
C GLN A 235 -16.71 3.67 -9.31
N THR A 236 -16.07 2.67 -8.72
CA THR A 236 -16.75 1.69 -7.86
C THR A 236 -17.34 2.34 -6.62
N ALA A 237 -16.69 3.35 -6.05
CA ALA A 237 -17.19 4.03 -4.87
C ALA A 237 -18.52 4.79 -5.06
N ILE A 238 -18.87 5.11 -6.32
CA ILE A 238 -20.02 5.96 -6.64
C ILE A 238 -21.11 5.19 -7.39
N SER A 239 -20.80 4.00 -7.91
CA SER A 239 -21.78 3.09 -8.52
C SER A 239 -22.72 2.48 -7.49
#